data_AF-B5W2Q9-F1
#
_entry.id   AF-B5W2Q9-F1
#
_cell.length_a   1.000
_cell.length_b   1.000
_cell.length_c   1.000
_cell.angle_alpha   90.00
_cell.angle_beta   90.00
_cell.angle_gamma   90.00
#
_symmetry.space_group_name_H-M   'P 1'
#
loop_
_entity.id
_entity.type
_entity.pdbx_description
1 polymer ?
#
loop_
_entity_poly.entity_id
_entity_poly.type
_entity_poly.pdbx_seq_one_letter_code
_entity_poly.pdbx_strand_id
1 'polypeptide(L)'
;MKHDYLLSKIHCPSSLKRDLRKWLKAGVLDNGVFEDTETGTPQGGVISPILANIALDDMERLVKEIYPNKGTTIQVNLIRYVDDFVVISKDLGIIEQCQTAISEWLKPVGL
;
A
#
# COMPACT_ATOMS: atom_id res chain seq x y z
N MET A 1 -4.45 7.01 2.05
CA MET A 1 -3.80 6.72 0.75
C MET A 1 -3.98 7.87 -0.24
N LYS A 2 -2.90 8.41 -0.82
CA LYS A 2 -2.96 9.52 -1.80
C LYS A 2 -3.37 9.02 -3.19
N HIS A 3 -4.44 9.58 -3.76
CA HIS A 3 -4.98 9.14 -5.06
C HIS A 3 -3.98 9.32 -6.21
N ASP A 4 -3.19 10.40 -6.21
CA ASP A 4 -2.23 10.67 -7.27
C ASP A 4 -1.07 9.65 -7.31
N TYR A 5 -0.61 9.20 -6.13
CA TYR A 5 0.41 8.16 -6.01
C TYR A 5 -0.09 6.81 -6.54
N LEU A 6 -1.33 6.46 -6.22
CA LEU A 6 -1.95 5.24 -6.72
C LEU A 6 -2.15 5.30 -8.25
N LEU A 7 -2.65 6.42 -8.76
CA LEU A 7 -2.84 6.63 -10.19
C LEU A 7 -1.51 6.68 -10.96
N SER A 8 -0.39 7.07 -10.34
CA SER A 8 0.92 7.02 -11.00
C SER A 8 1.44 5.59 -11.16
N LYS A 9 1.08 4.68 -10.24
CA LYS A 9 1.44 3.25 -10.33
C LYS A 9 0.63 2.46 -11.35
N ILE A 10 -0.57 2.94 -11.70
CA ILE A 10 -1.47 2.23 -12.62
C ILE A 10 -1.24 2.67 -14.07
N HIS A 11 -0.64 1.78 -14.85
CA HIS A 11 -0.55 1.88 -16.31
C HIS A 11 -1.82 1.30 -16.94
N CYS A 12 -2.77 2.15 -17.32
CA CYS A 12 -4.00 1.75 -17.97
C CYS A 12 -4.48 2.79 -19.01
N PRO A 13 -5.39 2.43 -19.92
CA PRO A 13 -5.98 3.38 -20.88
C PRO A 13 -6.60 4.59 -20.19
N SER A 14 -6.57 5.75 -20.86
CA SER A 14 -7.03 7.03 -20.30
C SER A 14 -8.50 7.01 -19.85
N SER A 15 -9.35 6.20 -20.51
CA SER A 15 -10.74 5.98 -20.14
C SER A 15 -10.86 5.32 -18.76
N LEU A 16 -10.18 4.21 -18.55
CA LEU A 16 -10.17 3.48 -17.28
C LEU A 16 -9.54 4.31 -16.16
N LYS A 17 -8.45 5.04 -16.46
CA LYS A 17 -7.79 5.92 -15.47
C LYS A 17 -8.72 7.03 -14.98
N ARG A 18 -9.57 7.56 -15.86
CA ARG A 18 -10.60 8.55 -15.50
C ARG A 18 -11.67 7.94 -14.61
N ASP A 19 -12.11 6.72 -14.91
CA ASP A 19 -13.15 6.04 -14.13
C ASP A 19 -12.62 5.65 -12.74
N LEU A 20 -11.37 5.18 -12.64
CA LEU A 20 -10.68 4.97 -11.36
C LEU A 20 -10.59 6.26 -10.54
N ARG A 21 -10.23 7.39 -11.17
CA ARG A 21 -10.21 8.68 -10.48
C ARG A 21 -11.60 9.08 -9.96
N LYS A 22 -12.66 8.82 -10.74
CA LYS A 22 -14.03 9.07 -10.29
C LYS A 22 -14.42 8.16 -9.14
N TRP A 23 -14.01 6.90 -9.14
CA TRP A 23 -14.27 5.97 -8.04
C TRP A 23 -13.49 6.32 -6.78
N LEU A 24 -12.26 6.81 -6.91
CA LEU A 24 -11.46 7.31 -5.79
C LEU A 24 -12.05 8.58 -5.15
N LYS A 25 -12.62 9.46 -5.98
CA LYS A 25 -13.27 10.71 -5.55
C LYS A 25 -14.73 10.56 -5.16
N ALA A 26 -15.37 9.44 -5.48
CA ALA A 26 -16.74 9.19 -5.09
C ALA A 26 -16.75 9.05 -3.57
N GLY A 27 -17.23 10.08 -2.87
CA GLY A 27 -17.36 10.09 -1.42
C GLY A 27 -18.08 8.86 -0.87
N VAL A 28 -17.90 8.61 0.41
CA VAL A 28 -18.65 7.57 1.12
C VAL A 28 -19.94 8.21 1.64
N LEU A 29 -21.08 7.56 1.40
CA LEU A 29 -22.31 7.87 2.11
C LEU A 29 -22.29 7.07 3.41
N ASP A 30 -21.93 7.70 4.52
CA ASP A 30 -21.97 7.08 5.85
C ASP A 30 -23.10 7.72 6.67
N ASN A 31 -23.99 6.88 7.22
CA ASN A 31 -25.15 7.29 8.03
C ASN A 31 -26.01 8.44 7.44
N GLY A 32 -26.13 8.52 6.11
CA GLY A 32 -26.95 9.53 5.44
C GLY A 32 -26.27 10.90 5.26
N VAL A 33 -25.00 11.02 5.62
CA VAL A 33 -24.16 12.21 5.36
C VAL A 33 -23.19 11.85 4.22
N PHE A 34 -23.14 12.71 3.21
CA PHE A 34 -22.20 12.57 2.11
C PHE A 34 -20.89 13.27 2.51
N GLU A 35 -19.84 12.50 2.73
CA GLU A 35 -18.50 13.05 2.99
C GLU A 35 -17.64 12.96 1.73
N ASP A 36 -17.14 14.11 1.27
CA ASP A 36 -16.13 14.17 0.21
C ASP A 36 -14.84 13.51 0.72
N THR A 37 -14.44 12.38 0.14
CA THR A 37 -13.17 11.73 0.46
C THR A 37 -12.01 12.45 -0.22
N GLU A 38 -11.38 13.39 0.48
CA GLU A 38 -10.13 14.04 0.04
C GLU A 38 -8.92 13.08 0.07
N THR A 39 -8.97 12.02 0.88
CA THR A 39 -7.95 10.95 0.95
C THR A 39 -8.58 9.59 1.27
N GLY A 40 -7.92 8.48 0.85
CA GLY A 40 -8.44 7.12 1.05
C GLY A 40 -9.33 6.63 -0.10
N THR A 41 -9.54 5.32 -0.21
CA THR A 41 -10.53 4.75 -1.14
C THR A 41 -11.86 4.58 -0.39
N PRO A 42 -13.03 4.72 -1.03
CA PRO A 42 -14.31 4.43 -0.38
C PRO A 42 -14.27 3.00 0.18
N GLN A 43 -14.27 2.86 1.51
CA GLN A 43 -14.30 1.54 2.15
C GLN A 43 -15.66 0.90 1.84
N GLY A 44 -15.65 -0.16 1.03
CA GLY A 44 -16.87 -0.83 0.55
C GLY A 44 -16.99 -0.92 -0.98
N GLY A 45 -16.14 -0.23 -1.73
CA GLY A 45 -16.03 -0.44 -3.18
C GLY A 45 -15.28 -1.74 -3.49
N VAL A 46 -15.82 -2.57 -4.40
CA VAL A 46 -15.23 -3.86 -4.84
C VAL A 46 -13.76 -3.73 -5.29
N ILE A 47 -13.33 -2.52 -5.66
CA ILE A 47 -11.98 -2.23 -6.14
C ILE A 47 -10.95 -1.93 -5.04
N SER A 48 -11.38 -1.59 -3.82
CA SER A 48 -10.47 -1.17 -2.74
C SER A 48 -9.37 -2.21 -2.44
N PRO A 49 -9.64 -3.53 -2.36
CA PRO A 49 -8.59 -4.53 -2.12
C PRO A 49 -7.55 -4.60 -3.25
N ILE A 50 -7.95 -4.35 -4.49
CA ILE A 50 -7.06 -4.32 -5.65
C ILE A 50 -6.16 -3.09 -5.57
N LEU A 51 -6.71 -1.93 -5.20
CA LEU A 51 -5.95 -0.69 -5.07
C LEU A 51 -4.94 -0.75 -3.91
N ALA A 52 -5.32 -1.35 -2.79
CA ALA A 52 -4.40 -1.60 -1.68
C ALA A 52 -3.22 -2.47 -2.12
N ASN A 53 -3.48 -3.54 -2.87
CA ASN A 53 -2.43 -4.39 -3.43
C ASN A 53 -1.48 -3.66 -4.37
N ILE A 54 -2.00 -2.78 -5.24
CA ILE A 54 -1.18 -1.99 -6.17
C ILE A 54 -0.31 -0.96 -5.41
N ALA A 55 -0.87 -0.32 -4.39
CA ALA A 55 -0.10 0.63 -3.60
C ALA A 55 1.08 -0.01 -2.87
N LEU A 56 0.87 -1.22 -2.34
CA LEU A 56 1.81 -1.94 -1.48
C LEU A 56 2.72 -2.93 -2.22
N ASP A 57 2.62 -3.02 -3.56
CA ASP A 57 3.34 -4.03 -4.37
C ASP A 57 4.87 -3.98 -4.18
N ASP A 58 5.44 -2.78 -4.10
CA ASP A 58 6.90 -2.61 -3.97
C ASP A 58 7.44 -2.82 -2.55
N MET A 59 6.57 -3.08 -1.56
CA MET A 59 6.99 -3.23 -0.17
C MET A 59 7.94 -4.42 0.04
N GLU A 60 7.65 -5.56 -0.61
CA GLU A 60 8.49 -6.75 -0.49
C GLU A 60 9.89 -6.50 -1.09
N ARG A 61 9.92 -5.76 -2.21
CA ARG A 61 11.16 -5.38 -2.87
C ARG A 61 12.00 -4.45 -1.98
N LEU A 62 11.39 -3.45 -1.37
CA LEU A 62 12.06 -2.55 -0.42
C LEU A 62 12.76 -3.34 0.70
N VAL A 63 12.03 -4.24 1.36
CA VAL A 63 12.56 -5.03 2.48
C VAL A 63 13.72 -5.92 2.04
N LYS A 64 13.63 -6.53 0.86
CA LYS A 64 14.70 -7.38 0.29
C LYS A 64 15.93 -6.58 -0.16
N GLU A 65 15.77 -5.34 -0.61
CA GLU A 65 16.88 -4.46 -0.97
C GLU A 65 17.66 -3.99 0.27
N ILE A 66 16.98 -3.71 1.39
CA ILE A 66 17.63 -3.31 2.65
C ILE A 66 18.33 -4.52 3.31
N TYR A 67 17.68 -5.68 3.34
CA TYR A 67 18.23 -6.90 3.95
C TYR A 67 18.24 -8.07 2.94
N PRO A 68 19.18 -8.08 1.99
CA PRO A 68 19.29 -9.18 1.04
C PRO A 68 19.66 -10.49 1.76
N ASN A 69 19.24 -11.62 1.18
CA ASN A 69 19.59 -12.93 1.72
C ASN A 69 21.11 -13.16 1.65
N LYS A 70 21.68 -13.71 2.72
CA LYS A 70 23.11 -14.07 2.76
C LYS A 70 23.25 -15.55 2.41
N GLY A 71 23.47 -15.83 1.12
CA GLY A 71 23.49 -17.19 0.59
C GLY A 71 22.12 -17.87 0.75
N THR A 72 22.08 -18.99 1.49
CA THR A 72 20.84 -19.71 1.82
C THR A 72 20.11 -19.16 3.05
N THR A 73 20.73 -18.21 3.79
CA THR A 73 20.13 -17.66 5.00
C THR A 73 19.24 -16.48 4.66
N ILE A 74 17.95 -16.65 4.93
CA ILE A 74 16.96 -15.57 4.85
C ILE A 74 17.14 -14.63 6.04
N GLN A 75 17.37 -13.35 5.76
CA GLN A 75 17.51 -12.33 6.82
C GLN A 75 16.15 -11.78 7.24
N VAL A 76 15.23 -11.57 6.30
CA VAL A 76 13.87 -11.06 6.56
C VAL A 76 12.87 -11.75 5.65
N ASN A 77 11.73 -12.15 6.22
CA ASN A 77 10.55 -12.59 5.49
C ASN A 77 9.41 -11.60 5.72
N LEU A 78 8.83 -11.10 4.63
CA LEU A 78 7.60 -10.32 4.64
C LEU A 78 6.45 -11.21 4.18
N ILE A 79 5.40 -11.34 4.99
CA ILE A 79 4.15 -11.99 4.63
C ILE A 79 3.09 -10.90 4.58
N ARG A 80 2.40 -10.74 3.44
CA ARG A 80 1.39 -9.69 3.25
C ARG A 80 0.05 -10.30 2.85
N TYR A 81 -1.03 -9.79 3.43
CA TYR A 81 -2.41 -10.07 3.09
C TYR A 81 -3.15 -8.74 2.87
N VAL A 82 -3.28 -8.33 1.60
CA VAL A 82 -3.88 -7.03 1.22
C VAL A 82 -3.17 -5.88 1.93
N ASP A 83 -3.81 -5.24 2.90
CA ASP A 83 -3.33 -4.13 3.72
C ASP A 83 -2.59 -4.57 4.98
N ASP A 84 -2.84 -5.79 5.47
CA ASP A 84 -2.15 -6.38 6.61
C ASP A 84 -0.83 -7.04 6.19
N PHE A 85 0.21 -6.90 7.01
CA PHE A 85 1.48 -7.59 6.78
C PHE A 85 2.23 -7.91 8.07
N VAL A 86 3.12 -8.91 8.00
CA VAL A 86 3.97 -9.36 9.08
C VAL A 86 5.41 -9.46 8.58
N VAL A 87 6.34 -8.84 9.32
CA VAL A 87 7.78 -8.92 9.09
C VAL A 87 8.38 -9.88 10.10
N ILE A 88 9.10 -10.90 9.63
CA ILE A 88 9.72 -11.93 10.45
C ILE A 88 11.23 -11.91 10.19
N SER A 89 12.02 -11.75 11.25
CA SER A 89 13.47 -11.89 11.23
C SER A 89 13.96 -12.63 12.48
N LYS A 90 15.18 -13.18 12.43
CA LYS A 90 15.85 -13.79 13.58
C LYS A 90 16.51 -12.75 14.49
N ASP A 91 16.70 -11.53 14.00
CA ASP A 91 17.40 -10.45 14.69
C ASP A 91 16.41 -9.31 15.00
N LEU A 92 16.33 -8.93 16.28
CA LEU A 92 15.45 -7.86 16.73
C LEU A 92 15.87 -6.51 16.14
N GLY A 93 17.17 -6.24 15.99
CA GLY A 93 17.65 -4.97 15.42
C GLY A 93 17.24 -4.80 13.96
N ILE A 94 17.15 -5.90 13.20
CA ILE A 94 16.62 -5.89 11.84
C ILE A 94 15.13 -5.56 11.84
N ILE A 95 14.35 -6.09 12.78
CA ILE A 95 12.91 -5.80 12.89
C ILE A 95 12.67 -4.32 13.16
N GLU A 96 13.39 -3.72 14.12
CA GLU A 96 13.26 -2.30 14.46
C GLU A 96 13.64 -1.38 13.29
N GLN A 97 14.70 -1.74 12.55
CA GLN A 97 15.12 -0.99 11.37
C GLN A 97 14.12 -1.16 10.21
N CYS A 98 13.60 -2.37 9.98
CA CYS A 98 12.53 -2.61 9.01
C CYS A 98 11.26 -1.81 9.36
N GLN A 99 10.88 -1.76 10.63
CA GLN A 99 9.73 -0.97 11.08
C GLN A 99 9.91 0.51 10.74
N THR A 100 11.10 1.05 11.01
CA THR A 100 11.43 2.44 10.71
C THR A 100 11.41 2.70 9.20
N ALA A 101 12.07 1.86 8.40
CA ALA A 101 12.14 1.99 6.96
C ALA A 101 10.75 1.88 6.29
N ILE A 102 9.92 0.92 6.72
CA ILE A 102 8.56 0.75 6.21
C ILE A 102 7.70 1.97 6.60
N SER A 103 7.82 2.48 7.83
CA SER A 103 7.10 3.68 8.25
C SER A 103 7.45 4.90 7.40
N GLU A 104 8.72 5.09 7.07
CA GLU A 104 9.15 6.17 6.18
C GLU A 104 8.66 5.98 4.74
N TRP A 105 8.65 4.74 4.26
CA TRP A 105 8.17 4.40 2.92
C TRP A 105 6.64 4.55 2.77
N LEU A 106 5.87 4.38 3.85
CA LEU A 106 4.41 4.55 3.84
C LEU A 106 3.96 6.02 3.81
N LYS A 107 4.76 6.96 4.33
CA LYS A 107 4.47 8.41 4.28
C LYS A 107 4.02 8.94 2.90
N PRO A 108 4.72 8.67 1.78
CA PRO A 108 4.28 9.10 0.46
C PRO A 108 3.02 8.36 -0.04
N VAL A 109 2.81 7.10 0.38
CA VAL A 109 1.59 6.32 0.10
C VAL A 109 0.38 6.97 0.79
N GLY A 110 0.60 7.71 1.88
CA GLY A 110 -0.42 8.38 2.68
C GLY A 110 -1.12 7.40 3.61
N LEU A 111 -0.33 6.46 4.17
CA LEU A 111 -0.65 5.53 5.24
C LEU A 111 0.37 5.71 6.36
#